data_AF-A0A832ASS5-F1
#
_entry.id   AF-A0A832ASS5-F1
#
_cell.length_a   1.000
_cell.length_b   1.000
_cell.length_c   1.000
_cell.angle_alpha   90.00
_cell.angle_beta   90.00
_cell.angle_gamma   90.00
#
_symmetry.space_group_name_H-M   'P 1'
#
loop_
_entity.id
_entity.type
_entity.pdbx_description
1 polymer ?
#
loop_
_entity_poly.entity_id
_entity_poly.type
_entity_poly.pdbx_seq_one_letter_code
_entity_poly.pdbx_strand_id
1 'polypeptide(L)'
;MRFSLKIPNFKISSPFKRSIEIEEAKLIEMGKPNTLEEAINQCPYLKEYLDKLKNKPIYVSALSYSTKFGEQVNVIYPLGRGIFIHIETGEKRLYNVIEPPKQDQKILEEVEASIALLVTNKEKIEGNKTDILIKLFGEALKKGKLKLKGDTGWILYY
;
A
#
# COMPACT_ATOMS: atom_id res chain seq x y z
N MET A 1 13.54 -63.31 26.05
CA MET A 1 13.23 -61.94 26.47
C MET A 1 12.91 -61.11 25.23
N ARG A 2 11.66 -60.66 25.05
CA ARG A 2 11.26 -59.70 23.99
C ARG A 2 10.80 -58.43 24.70
N PHE A 3 11.52 -57.33 24.52
CA PHE A 3 11.13 -56.02 25.05
C PHE A 3 10.08 -55.41 24.12
N SER A 4 8.87 -55.21 24.63
CA SER A 4 7.79 -54.46 23.96
C SER A 4 7.89 -52.99 24.38
N LEU A 5 8.44 -52.13 23.52
CA LEU A 5 8.39 -50.68 23.71
C LEU A 5 7.02 -50.16 23.24
N LYS A 6 6.17 -49.76 24.19
CA LYS A 6 4.94 -49.01 23.92
C LYS A 6 5.31 -47.57 23.59
N ILE A 7 5.12 -47.15 22.33
CA ILE A 7 5.23 -45.74 21.94
C ILE A 7 3.93 -45.03 22.33
N PRO A 8 3.95 -43.95 23.11
CA PRO A 8 2.76 -43.21 23.48
C PRO A 8 2.19 -42.45 22.26
N ASN A 9 0.86 -42.54 22.11
CA ASN A 9 0.11 -41.97 21.01
C ASN A 9 0.01 -40.44 21.16
N PHE A 10 0.88 -39.70 20.47
CA PHE A 10 0.90 -38.25 20.51
C PHE A 10 -0.19 -37.71 19.56
N LYS A 11 -1.33 -37.30 20.12
CA LYS A 11 -2.36 -36.55 19.38
C LYS A 11 -1.80 -35.15 19.08
N ILE A 12 -1.30 -34.97 17.87
CA ILE A 12 -0.95 -33.65 17.33
C ILE A 12 -2.27 -32.91 17.13
N SER A 13 -2.61 -32.02 18.07
CA SER A 13 -3.68 -31.05 17.87
C SER A 13 -3.28 -30.14 16.69
N SER A 14 -4.08 -30.18 15.63
CA SER A 14 -3.90 -29.30 14.48
C SER A 14 -3.86 -27.85 14.94
N PRO A 15 -2.85 -27.04 14.59
CA PRO A 15 -2.84 -25.64 14.94
C PRO A 15 -4.02 -24.98 14.22
N PHE A 16 -4.84 -24.33 15.03
CA PHE A 16 -5.98 -23.50 14.68
C PHE A 16 -5.62 -22.63 13.46
N LYS A 17 -6.13 -22.98 12.27
CA LYS A 17 -6.12 -22.09 11.10
C LYS A 17 -7.02 -20.91 11.44
N ARG A 18 -6.45 -19.85 12.01
CA ARG A 18 -7.06 -18.52 11.91
C ARG A 18 -7.05 -18.19 10.42
N SER A 19 -8.20 -18.34 9.78
CA SER A 19 -8.47 -17.76 8.48
C SER A 19 -8.36 -16.25 8.65
N ILE A 20 -7.20 -15.72 8.30
CA ILE A 20 -7.09 -14.31 7.96
C ILE A 20 -8.04 -14.16 6.76
N GLU A 21 -9.07 -13.34 6.89
CA GLU A 21 -9.83 -12.87 5.74
C GLU A 21 -8.85 -12.07 4.89
N ILE A 22 -8.19 -12.76 3.96
CA ILE A 22 -7.36 -12.13 2.96
C ILE A 22 -8.38 -11.44 2.05
N GLU A 23 -8.71 -10.18 2.34
CA GLU A 23 -9.30 -9.29 1.34
C GLU A 23 -8.49 -9.51 0.06
N GLU A 24 -9.18 -9.88 -1.03
CA GLU A 24 -8.52 -10.18 -2.29
C GLU A 24 -7.54 -9.06 -2.61
N ALA A 25 -6.28 -9.41 -2.84
CA ALA A 25 -5.27 -8.46 -3.29
C ALA A 25 -5.86 -7.61 -4.43
N LYS A 26 -5.96 -6.30 -4.22
CA LYS A 26 -6.43 -5.33 -5.19
C LYS A 26 -5.48 -4.14 -5.17
N LEU A 27 -5.30 -3.51 -6.32
CA LEU A 27 -4.71 -2.18 -6.34
C LEU A 27 -5.65 -1.21 -5.63
N ILE A 28 -5.07 -0.24 -4.95
CA ILE A 28 -5.85 0.83 -4.33
C ILE A 28 -6.44 1.70 -5.43
N GLU A 29 -7.75 1.55 -5.62
CA GLU A 29 -8.57 2.43 -6.43
C GLU A 29 -9.22 3.46 -5.52
N MET A 30 -8.48 4.54 -5.22
CA MET A 30 -9.07 5.72 -4.59
C MET A 30 -9.30 6.81 -5.64
N GLY A 31 -10.54 7.30 -5.66
CA GLY A 31 -10.90 8.50 -6.39
C GLY A 31 -10.17 9.74 -5.88
N LYS A 32 -10.35 10.86 -6.58
CA LYS A 32 -9.89 12.16 -6.08
C LYS A 32 -10.91 12.67 -5.05
N PRO A 33 -10.51 12.91 -3.79
CA PRO A 33 -11.40 13.58 -2.85
C PRO A 33 -11.76 14.98 -3.39
N ASN A 34 -12.96 15.46 -3.09
CA ASN A 34 -13.41 16.79 -3.51
C ASN A 34 -13.14 17.85 -2.46
N THR A 35 -13.00 17.44 -1.20
CA THR A 35 -12.74 18.31 -0.06
C THR A 35 -11.49 17.87 0.71
N LEU A 36 -10.90 18.81 1.46
CA LEU A 36 -9.77 18.51 2.35
C LEU A 36 -10.16 17.50 3.45
N GLU A 37 -11.38 17.59 3.97
CA GLU A 37 -11.88 16.69 5.01
C GLU A 37 -12.01 15.26 4.48
N GLU A 38 -12.60 15.07 3.29
CA GLU A 38 -12.62 13.77 2.62
C GLU A 38 -11.21 13.23 2.41
N ALA A 39 -10.28 14.08 1.96
CA ALA A 39 -8.90 13.70 1.72
C ALA A 39 -8.19 13.23 3.00
N ILE A 40 -8.39 13.91 4.12
CA ILE A 40 -7.82 13.55 5.42
C ILE A 40 -8.44 12.25 5.95
N ASN A 41 -9.75 12.08 5.80
CA ASN A 41 -10.45 10.87 6.26
C ASN A 41 -10.03 9.64 5.46
N GLN A 42 -9.81 9.78 4.14
CA GLN A 42 -9.33 8.70 3.28
C GLN A 42 -7.82 8.44 3.45
N CYS A 43 -7.04 9.48 3.75
CA CYS A 43 -5.58 9.42 3.78
C CYS A 43 -5.03 10.03 5.08
N PRO A 44 -4.98 9.28 6.19
CA PRO A 44 -4.51 9.80 7.47
C PRO A 44 -3.07 10.38 7.44
N TYR A 45 -2.20 9.83 6.57
CA TYR A 45 -0.84 10.36 6.36
C TYR A 45 -0.83 11.78 5.78
N LEU A 46 -1.88 12.18 5.05
CA LEU A 46 -2.04 13.56 4.60
C LEU A 46 -2.21 14.50 5.79
N LYS A 47 -3.00 14.10 6.78
CA LYS A 47 -3.19 14.87 8.02
C LYS A 47 -1.86 15.04 8.74
N GLU A 48 -1.10 13.96 8.90
CA GLU A 48 0.22 14.00 9.53
C GLU A 48 1.20 14.93 8.80
N TYR A 49 1.15 14.96 7.46
CA TYR A 49 1.93 15.90 6.67
C TYR A 49 1.51 17.34 6.94
N LEU A 50 0.21 17.64 6.86
CA LEU A 50 -0.33 18.98 7.06
C LEU A 50 -0.04 19.49 8.47
N ASP A 51 -0.13 18.64 9.49
CA ASP A 51 0.13 18.97 10.90
C ASP A 51 1.57 19.43 11.17
N LYS A 52 2.52 19.10 10.30
CA LYS A 52 3.92 19.56 10.39
C LYS A 52 4.16 20.91 9.72
N LEU A 53 3.21 21.41 8.93
CA LEU A 53 3.35 22.68 8.22
C LEU A 53 3.03 23.87 9.12
N LYS A 54 3.88 24.91 9.05
CA LYS A 54 3.63 26.20 9.71
C LYS A 54 2.44 26.94 9.09
N ASN A 55 2.41 26.96 7.76
CA ASN A 55 1.34 27.59 6.98
C ASN A 55 0.53 26.50 6.29
N LYS A 56 -0.77 26.43 6.56
CA LYS A 56 -1.64 25.40 5.99
C LYS A 56 -1.96 25.74 4.53
N PRO A 57 -1.75 24.81 3.58
CA PRO A 57 -2.09 25.03 2.18
C PRO A 57 -3.60 25.10 1.96
N ILE A 58 -4.00 25.85 0.94
CA ILE A 58 -5.38 25.83 0.45
C ILE A 58 -5.58 24.56 -0.38
N TYR A 59 -6.59 23.78 -0.02
CA TYR A 59 -6.95 22.60 -0.78
C TYR A 59 -7.69 22.98 -2.07
N VAL A 60 -7.29 22.38 -3.18
CA VAL A 60 -7.94 22.54 -4.47
C VAL A 60 -8.19 21.16 -5.07
N SER A 61 -9.43 20.83 -5.46
CA SER A 61 -9.77 19.51 -6.00
C SER A 61 -9.15 19.25 -7.39
N ALA A 62 -8.91 20.31 -8.16
CA ALA A 62 -8.20 20.26 -9.44
C ALA A 62 -7.45 21.56 -9.71
N LEU A 63 -6.18 21.48 -10.09
CA LEU A 63 -5.47 22.62 -10.66
C LEU A 63 -6.05 22.94 -12.03
N SER A 64 -6.49 24.19 -12.21
CA SER A 64 -6.85 24.71 -13.53
C SER A 64 -5.74 25.64 -14.04
N TYR A 65 -5.48 25.63 -15.34
CA TYR A 65 -4.56 26.60 -15.97
C TYR A 65 -5.00 28.05 -15.76
N SER A 66 -6.30 28.28 -15.53
CA SER A 66 -6.89 29.58 -15.20
C SER A 66 -6.67 30.01 -13.75
N THR A 67 -6.16 29.14 -12.87
CA THR A 67 -5.93 29.49 -11.48
C THR A 67 -4.69 30.39 -11.39
N LYS A 68 -4.92 31.70 -11.51
CA LYS A 68 -3.92 32.72 -11.22
C LYS A 68 -3.73 32.79 -9.71
N PHE A 69 -2.77 32.04 -9.22
CA PHE A 69 -2.25 32.28 -7.88
C PHE A 69 -1.38 33.54 -7.92
N GLY A 70 -1.44 34.36 -6.88
CA GLY A 70 -0.58 35.54 -6.74
C GLY A 70 0.91 35.16 -6.62
N GLU A 71 1.77 36.10 -6.26
CA GLU A 71 3.22 35.83 -6.09
C GLU A 71 3.50 34.74 -5.04
N GLN A 72 2.62 34.59 -4.05
CA GLN A 72 2.66 33.54 -3.05
C GLN A 72 1.54 32.53 -3.30
N VAL A 73 1.94 31.30 -3.65
CA VAL A 73 1.06 30.14 -3.84
C VAL A 73 1.33 29.19 -2.70
N ASN A 74 0.30 28.78 -1.97
CA ASN A 74 0.40 27.70 -0.99
C ASN A 74 -0.83 26.81 -1.14
N VAL A 75 -0.71 25.78 -1.98
CA VAL A 75 -1.86 24.94 -2.36
C VAL A 75 -1.53 23.46 -2.35
N ILE A 76 -2.54 22.66 -2.05
CA ILE A 76 -2.46 21.20 -2.11
C ILE A 76 -3.61 20.66 -2.94
N TYR A 77 -3.34 19.67 -3.80
CA TYR A 77 -4.36 19.07 -4.65
C TYR A 77 -4.13 17.57 -4.85
N PRO A 78 -5.19 16.77 -5.04
CA PRO A 78 -5.08 15.34 -5.26
C PRO A 78 -4.72 15.00 -6.72
N LEU A 79 -3.81 14.04 -6.90
CA LEU A 79 -3.58 13.38 -8.19
C LEU A 79 -4.41 12.10 -8.35
N GLY A 80 -4.95 11.55 -7.25
CA GLY A 80 -5.66 10.27 -7.20
C GLY A 80 -4.79 9.17 -6.59
N ARG A 81 -5.38 8.00 -6.29
CA ARG A 81 -4.67 6.87 -5.65
C ARG A 81 -3.95 7.23 -4.34
N GLY A 82 -4.45 8.25 -3.64
CA GLY A 82 -3.85 8.74 -2.38
C GLY A 82 -2.65 9.65 -2.54
N ILE A 83 -2.31 10.07 -3.77
CA ILE A 83 -1.22 11.02 -4.02
C ILE A 83 -1.75 12.44 -3.93
N PHE A 84 -1.02 13.29 -3.23
CA PHE A 84 -1.23 14.73 -3.20
C PHE A 84 0.03 15.48 -3.58
N ILE A 85 -0.14 16.64 -4.21
CA ILE A 85 0.96 17.55 -4.51
C ILE A 85 0.73 18.84 -3.74
N HIS A 86 1.71 19.22 -2.93
CA HIS A 86 1.76 20.50 -2.25
C HIS A 86 2.75 21.42 -2.97
N ILE A 87 2.23 22.53 -3.48
CA ILE A 87 2.99 23.60 -4.13
C ILE A 87 3.07 24.77 -3.17
N GLU A 88 4.30 25.16 -2.81
CA GLU A 88 4.58 26.36 -2.05
C GLU A 88 5.52 27.27 -2.87
N THR A 89 5.11 28.51 -3.12
CA THR A 89 5.93 29.54 -3.73
C THR A 89 6.10 30.71 -2.78
N GLY A 90 7.36 31.02 -2.51
CA GLY A 90 7.83 32.17 -1.74
C GLY A 90 9.28 32.43 -2.12
N GLU A 91 10.21 32.40 -1.15
CA GLU A 91 11.65 32.48 -1.43
C GLU A 91 12.17 31.30 -2.27
N LYS A 92 11.56 30.12 -2.12
CA LYS A 92 11.82 28.93 -2.94
C LYS A 92 10.50 28.41 -3.49
N ARG A 93 10.56 27.81 -4.68
CA ARG A 93 9.44 27.08 -5.29
C ARG A 93 9.59 25.60 -4.92
N LEU A 94 8.72 25.10 -4.06
CA LEU A 94 8.73 23.72 -3.60
C LEU A 94 7.58 22.95 -4.23
N TYR A 95 7.89 21.74 -4.69
CA TYR A 95 6.93 20.76 -5.19
C TYR A 95 7.08 19.50 -4.34
N ASN A 96 6.22 19.36 -3.34
CA ASN A 96 6.26 18.23 -2.42
C ASN A 96 5.24 17.19 -2.86
N VAL A 97 5.70 15.96 -3.11
CA VAL A 97 4.81 14.81 -3.36
C VAL A 97 4.51 14.16 -2.01
N ILE A 98 3.22 14.00 -1.71
CA ILE A 98 2.74 13.32 -0.52
C ILE A 98 2.14 12.00 -0.98
N GLU A 99 2.74 10.91 -0.52
CA GLU A 99 2.39 9.54 -0.88
C GLU A 99 2.00 8.75 0.37
N PRO A 100 1.32 7.61 0.21
CA PRO A 100 1.17 6.63 1.27
C PRO A 100 2.52 6.28 1.91
N PRO A 101 2.55 5.86 3.18
CA PRO A 101 3.81 5.46 3.80
C PRO A 101 4.38 4.21 3.13
N LYS A 102 5.66 4.25 2.77
CA LYS A 102 6.38 3.08 2.28
C LYS A 102 6.42 2.00 3.36
N GLN A 103 6.12 0.77 2.95
CA GLN A 103 6.21 -0.40 3.83
C GLN A 103 7.66 -0.70 4.22
N ASP A 104 7.85 -1.46 5.29
CA ASP A 104 9.19 -1.89 5.71
C ASP A 104 9.91 -2.58 4.55
N GLN A 105 11.18 -2.23 4.33
CA GLN A 105 11.95 -2.75 3.21
C GLN A 105 12.02 -4.28 3.20
N LYS A 106 12.08 -4.92 4.38
CA LYS A 106 12.08 -6.38 4.49
C LYS A 106 10.76 -6.99 4.02
N ILE A 107 9.65 -6.32 4.30
CA ILE A 107 8.33 -6.75 3.81
C ILE A 107 8.32 -6.74 2.28
N LEU A 108 8.80 -5.66 1.65
CA LEU A 108 8.85 -5.57 0.20
C LEU A 108 9.74 -6.66 -0.41
N GLU A 109 10.92 -6.89 0.16
CA GLU A 109 11.84 -7.94 -0.29
C GLU A 109 11.23 -9.35 -0.15
N GLU A 110 10.53 -9.64 0.95
CA GLU A 110 9.82 -10.91 1.14
C GLU A 110 8.72 -11.11 0.08
N VAL A 111 7.98 -10.05 -0.24
CA VAL A 111 6.93 -10.05 -1.27
C VAL A 111 7.54 -10.32 -2.64
N GLU A 112 8.58 -9.56 -3.01
CA GLU A 112 9.30 -9.72 -4.28
C GLU A 112 9.86 -11.13 -4.43
N ALA A 113 10.54 -11.65 -3.41
CA ALA A 113 11.08 -13.01 -3.43
C ALA A 113 9.97 -14.06 -3.57
N SER A 114 8.84 -13.88 -2.89
CA SER A 114 7.69 -14.78 -2.99
C SER A 114 7.05 -14.78 -4.37
N ILE A 115 6.92 -13.61 -5.00
CA ILE A 115 6.41 -13.46 -6.37
C ILE A 115 7.40 -14.06 -7.37
N ALA A 116 8.70 -13.77 -7.25
CA ALA A 116 9.75 -14.30 -8.11
C ALA A 116 9.73 -15.84 -8.13
N LEU A 117 9.60 -16.48 -6.96
CA LEU A 117 9.46 -17.95 -6.86
C LEU A 117 8.22 -18.47 -7.60
N LEU A 118 7.12 -17.73 -7.62
CA LEU A 118 5.91 -18.14 -8.36
C LEU A 118 6.08 -17.95 -9.87
N VAL A 119 6.83 -16.94 -10.30
CA VAL A 119 7.13 -16.68 -11.72
C VAL A 119 8.06 -17.75 -12.28
N THR A 120 9.14 -18.10 -11.59
CA THR A 120 10.11 -19.12 -12.05
C THR A 120 9.47 -20.49 -12.31
N ASN A 121 8.37 -20.79 -11.63
CA ASN A 121 7.62 -22.04 -11.80
C ASN A 121 6.57 -21.98 -12.93
N LYS A 122 6.53 -20.92 -13.75
CA LYS A 122 5.61 -20.76 -14.87
C LYS A 122 6.40 -20.68 -16.19
N GLU A 123 6.02 -21.53 -17.15
CA GLU A 123 6.68 -21.61 -18.48
C GLU A 123 6.41 -20.37 -19.34
N LYS A 124 5.25 -19.72 -19.17
CA LYS A 124 4.91 -18.48 -19.87
C LYS A 124 3.87 -17.68 -19.08
N ILE A 125 4.03 -16.38 -19.05
CA ILE A 125 3.09 -15.45 -18.42
C ILE A 125 2.65 -14.46 -19.50
N GLU A 126 1.40 -14.58 -19.94
CA GLU A 126 0.79 -13.71 -20.95
C GLU A 126 -0.42 -12.98 -20.36
N GLY A 127 -0.64 -11.75 -20.82
CA GLY A 127 -1.76 -10.91 -20.37
C GLY A 127 -1.32 -9.56 -19.81
N ASN A 128 -2.26 -8.87 -19.16
CA ASN A 128 -2.00 -7.59 -18.52
C ASN A 128 -1.08 -7.77 -17.30
N LYS A 129 0.08 -7.10 -17.31
CA LYS A 129 1.11 -7.20 -16.26
C LYS A 129 0.57 -6.87 -14.87
N THR A 130 -0.34 -5.91 -14.76
CA THR A 130 -0.96 -5.50 -13.50
C THR A 130 -1.80 -6.63 -12.91
N ASP A 131 -2.70 -7.21 -13.72
CA ASP A 131 -3.58 -8.31 -13.29
C ASP A 131 -2.78 -9.55 -12.89
N ILE A 132 -1.72 -9.83 -13.65
CA ILE A 132 -0.76 -10.88 -13.34
C ILE A 132 -0.11 -10.64 -11.97
N LEU A 133 0.39 -9.42 -11.73
CA LEU A 133 1.08 -9.09 -10.48
C LEU A 133 0.14 -9.19 -9.28
N ILE A 134 -1.09 -8.65 -9.39
CA ILE A 134 -2.13 -8.77 -8.37
C ILE A 134 -2.43 -10.24 -8.07
N LYS A 135 -2.58 -11.06 -9.11
CA LYS A 135 -2.84 -12.50 -8.96
C LYS A 135 -1.69 -13.21 -8.26
N LEU A 136 -0.44 -12.94 -8.65
CA LEU A 136 0.75 -13.55 -8.04
C LEU A 136 0.90 -13.12 -6.59
N PHE A 137 0.65 -11.86 -6.26
CA PHE A 137 0.63 -11.37 -4.89
C PHE A 137 -0.44 -12.06 -4.05
N GLY A 138 -1.67 -12.17 -4.58
CA GLY A 138 -2.75 -12.92 -3.93
C GLY A 138 -2.43 -14.40 -3.72
N GLU A 139 -1.76 -15.05 -4.68
CA GLU A 139 -1.25 -16.42 -4.54
C GLU A 139 -0.19 -16.53 -3.45
N ALA A 140 0.73 -15.56 -3.35
CA ALA A 140 1.78 -15.53 -2.32
C ALA A 140 1.19 -15.39 -0.91
N LEU A 141 0.17 -14.53 -0.74
CA LEU A 141 -0.60 -14.39 0.50
C LEU A 141 -1.30 -15.70 0.89
N LYS A 142 -2.06 -16.30 -0.04
CA LYS A 142 -2.85 -17.52 0.20
C LYS A 142 -2.00 -18.73 0.58
N LYS A 143 -0.79 -18.84 0.02
CA LYS A 143 0.14 -19.94 0.33
C LYS A 143 0.83 -19.79 1.68
N GLY A 144 0.52 -18.73 2.46
CA GLY A 144 1.11 -18.48 3.77
C GLY A 144 2.61 -18.18 3.70
N LYS A 145 3.13 -17.84 2.50
CA LYS A 145 4.52 -17.48 2.28
C LYS A 145 4.85 -16.07 2.78
N LEU A 146 3.81 -15.26 2.98
CA LEU A 146 3.90 -13.90 3.49
C LEU A 146 3.11 -13.79 4.80
N LYS A 147 3.80 -13.50 5.90
CA LYS A 147 3.19 -13.24 7.21
C LYS A 147 3.11 -11.73 7.42
N LEU A 148 2.32 -11.07 6.59
CA LEU A 148 2.15 -9.62 6.66
C LEU A 148 1.25 -9.27 7.85
N LYS A 149 1.69 -8.27 8.63
CA LYS A 149 0.91 -7.67 9.71
C LYS A 149 0.71 -6.20 9.34
N GLY A 150 -0.53 -5.72 9.32
CA GLY A 150 -0.87 -4.34 8.99
C GLY A 150 -1.66 -4.21 7.68
N ASP A 151 -1.88 -2.97 7.25
CA ASP A 151 -2.59 -2.63 6.02
C ASP A 151 -1.75 -3.01 4.79
N THR A 152 -2.16 -4.07 4.11
CA THR A 152 -1.48 -4.63 2.93
C THR A 152 -1.85 -3.91 1.64
N GLY A 153 -2.82 -3.00 1.66
CA GLY A 153 -3.32 -2.33 0.46
C GLY A 153 -2.22 -1.56 -0.30
N TRP A 154 -1.27 -0.99 0.43
CA TRP A 154 -0.18 -0.18 -0.13
C TRP A 154 1.04 -0.98 -0.57
N ILE A 155 1.05 -2.30 -0.41
CA ILE A 155 2.24 -3.11 -0.73
C ILE A 155 2.55 -3.10 -2.23
N LEU A 156 1.52 -3.16 -3.07
CA LEU A 156 1.68 -3.11 -4.53
C LEU A 156 1.69 -1.67 -5.08
N TYR A 157 1.77 -0.67 -4.20
CA TYR A 157 1.84 0.73 -4.61
C TYR A 157 3.25 1.13 -5.07
N TYR A 158 4.28 0.55 -4.46
CA TYR A 158 5.71 0.77 -4.72
C TYR A 158 6.29 -0.31 -5.63
#